data_AF-B7GML7-F1
#
_entry.id   AF-B7GML7-F1
#
_cell.length_a   1.000
_cell.length_b   1.000
_cell.length_c   1.000
_cell.angle_alpha   90.00
_cell.angle_beta   90.00
_cell.angle_gamma   90.00
#
_symmetry.space_group_name_H-M   'P 1'
#
loop_
_entity.id
_entity.type
_entity.pdbx_description
1 polymer ?
#
loop_
_entity_poly.entity_id
_entity_poly.type
_entity_poly.pdbx_seq_one_letter_code
_entity_poly.pdbx_strand_id
1 'polypeptide(L)' 'MDISVTNVFAKIEEEIAKAKQASSPQAVREHIYAVRALCDIILQQPSPNKQEVTLSQSATTERLDIGADANGPSLLDF' A
#
# COMPACT_ATOMS: atom_id res chain seq x y z
N MET A 1 -1.80 -6.61 13.04
CA MET A 1 -0.78 -7.61 13.41
C MET A 1 0.55 -6.91 13.28
N ASP A 2 1.12 -6.43 14.39
CA ASP A 2 2.38 -5.66 14.36
C ASP A 2 3.53 -6.68 14.43
N ILE A 3 3.89 -7.21 13.26
CA ILE A 3 5.08 -8.05 13.13
C ILE A 3 6.25 -7.11 12.93
N SER A 4 7.15 -7.08 13.90
CA SER A 4 8.37 -6.28 13.82
C SER A 4 9.21 -6.79 12.65
N VAL A 5 9.77 -5.88 11.84
CA VAL A 5 10.61 -6.22 10.68
C VAL A 5 11.74 -7.19 11.05
N THR A 6 12.31 -7.04 12.25
CA THR A 6 13.32 -7.95 12.82
C THR A 6 12.83 -9.41 12.90
N ASN A 7 11.59 -9.64 13.31
CA ASN A 7 11.01 -10.99 13.37
C ASN A 7 10.77 -11.58 11.98
N VAL A 8 10.48 -10.73 10.99
CA VAL A 8 10.35 -11.18 9.60
C VAL A 8 11.70 -11.65 9.07
N PHE A 9 12.78 -10.90 9.33
CA PHE A 9 14.12 -11.31 8.92
C PHE A 9 14.53 -12.64 9.55
N ALA A 10 14.29 -12.84 10.85
CA ALA A 10 14.57 -14.12 11.50
C ALA A 10 13.79 -15.29 10.84
N LYS A 11 12.54 -15.07 10.44
CA LYS A 11 11.75 -16.06 9.70
C LYS A 11 12.28 -16.31 8.28
N ILE A 12 12.76 -15.29 7.58
CA ILE A 12 13.39 -15.45 6.27
C ILE A 12 14.64 -16.32 6.41
N GLU A 13 15.49 -16.07 7.40
CA GLU A 13 16.69 -16.87 7.66
C GLU A 13 16.33 -18.34 7.95
N GLU A 14 15.30 -18.58 8.75
CA GLU A 14 14.81 -19.93 9.04
C GLU A 14 14.33 -20.65 7.77
N GLU A 15 13.50 -20.00 6.94
CA GLU A 15 13.00 -20.60 5.71
C GLU A 15 14.11 -20.89 4.70
N ILE A 16 15.13 -20.03 4.61
CA ILE A 16 16.33 -20.30 3.80
C ILE A 16 17.12 -21.50 4.36
N ALA A 17 17.27 -21.61 5.69
CA ALA A 17 17.93 -22.74 6.32
C ALA A 17 17.18 -24.06 6.06
N LYS A 18 15.85 -24.05 6.07
CA LYS A 18 15.02 -25.21 5.72
C LYS A 18 15.12 -25.55 4.24
N ALA A 19 15.06 -24.56 3.34
CA ALA A 19 15.24 -24.76 1.90
C ALA A 19 16.58 -25.46 1.58
N LYS A 20 17.66 -25.05 2.26
CA LYS A 20 18.99 -25.67 2.09
C LYS A 20 19.06 -27.12 2.56
N GLN A 21 18.22 -27.51 3.52
CA GLN A 21 18.16 -28.87 4.08
C GLN A 21 17.08 -29.73 3.41
N ALA A 22 16.25 -29.14 2.55
CA ALA A 22 15.13 -29.82 1.93
C ALA A 22 15.61 -30.90 0.95
N SER A 23 15.02 -32.09 1.05
CA SER A 23 15.43 -33.26 0.26
C SER A 23 14.74 -33.34 -1.10
N SER A 24 13.81 -32.44 -1.41
CA SER A 24 13.08 -32.43 -2.68
C SER A 24 13.00 -31.02 -3.28
N PRO A 25 13.01 -30.90 -4.62
CA PRO A 25 12.89 -29.61 -5.28
C PRO A 25 11.55 -28.93 -5.01
N GLN A 26 10.50 -29.69 -4.73
CA GLN A 26 9.20 -29.15 -4.34
C GLN A 26 9.28 -28.45 -2.98
N ALA A 27 9.86 -29.09 -1.98
CA ALA A 27 10.02 -28.51 -0.64
C ALA A 27 10.91 -27.26 -0.68
N VAL A 28 11.98 -27.26 -1.49
CA VAL A 28 12.77 -26.04 -1.74
C VAL A 28 11.88 -24.91 -2.24
N ARG A 29 11.04 -25.17 -3.26
CA ARG A 29 10.15 -24.14 -3.83
C ARG A 29 9.15 -23.61 -2.80
N GLU A 30 8.59 -24.46 -1.95
CA GLU A 30 7.67 -24.06 -0.89
C GLU A 30 8.32 -23.08 0.10
N HIS A 31 9.52 -23.38 0.57
CA HIS A 31 10.28 -22.46 1.44
C HIS A 31 10.62 -21.14 0.73
N ILE A 32 10.97 -21.18 -0.56
CA ILE A 32 11.22 -19.95 -1.34
C ILE A 32 9.94 -19.12 -1.52
N TYR A 33 8.77 -19.75 -1.69
CA TYR A 33 7.49 -19.02 -1.71
C TYR A 33 7.19 -18.35 -0.37
N ALA A 34 7.50 -19.02 0.75
CA ALA A 34 7.37 -18.41 2.07
C ALA A 34 8.27 -17.17 2.22
N VAL A 35 9.53 -17.27 1.80
CA VAL A 35 10.46 -16.11 1.78
C VAL A 35 9.90 -14.95 0.96
N ARG A 36 9.36 -15.21 -0.24
CA ARG A 36 8.73 -14.17 -1.07
C ARG A 36 7.60 -13.47 -0.33
N ALA A 37 6.68 -14.23 0.27
CA ALA A 37 5.56 -13.68 1.02
C ALA A 37 6.02 -12.82 2.22
N LEU A 38 7.08 -13.25 2.92
CA LEU A 38 7.68 -12.48 4.02
C LEU A 38 8.25 -11.14 3.54
N CYS A 39 8.93 -11.13 2.39
CA CYS A 39 9.40 -9.89 1.77
C CYS A 39 8.23 -8.96 1.38
N ASP A 40 7.18 -9.50 0.77
CA ASP A 40 5.98 -8.75 0.42
C ASP A 40 5.34 -8.10 1.66
N ILE A 41 5.32 -8.78 2.81
CA ILE A 41 4.78 -8.23 4.07
C ILE A 41 5.59 -7.01 4.54
N ILE A 42 6.92 -7.05 4.46
CA ILE A 42 7.79 -5.92 4.85
C ILE A 42 7.55 -4.74 3.91
N LEU A 43 7.48 -4.99 2.60
CA LEU A 43 7.32 -3.94 1.58
C LEU A 43 5.92 -3.28 1.63
N GLN A 44 4.90 -4.01 2.09
CA GLN A 44 3.54 -3.49 2.27
C GLN A 44 3.33 -2.73 3.59
N GLN A 45 4.30 -2.76 4.53
CA GLN A 45 4.15 -1.98 5.75
C GLN A 45 4.12 -0.49 5.39
N PRO A 46 3.13 0.29 5.88
CA PRO A 46 3.10 1.72 5.66
C PRO A 46 4.36 2.32 6.29
N SER A 47 5.14 3.04 5.48
CA SER A 47 6.32 3.72 5.98
C SER A 47 5.89 4.74 7.04
N PRO A 48 6.55 4.76 8.22
CA PRO A 48 6.16 5.67 9.32
C PRO A 48 6.31 7.16 8.96
N ASN A 49 6.80 7.48 7.77
CA ASN A 49 7.03 8.83 7.29
C ASN A 49 5.95 9.36 6.32
N LYS A 50 4.86 8.62 6.07
CA LYS A 50 3.68 9.23 5.46
C LYS A 50 2.85 9.90 6.57
N GLN A 51 3.38 11.00 7.11
CA GLN A 51 2.48 12.06 7.55
C GLN A 51 1.73 12.51 6.29
N GLU A 52 0.57 11.90 6.09
CA GLU A 52 -0.43 12.44 5.20
C GLU A 52 -0.77 13.82 5.78
N VAL A 53 -0.12 14.86 5.25
CA VAL A 53 -0.52 16.23 5.44
C VAL A 53 -1.91 16.32 4.85
N THR A 54 -2.92 16.09 5.69
CA THR A 54 -4.31 16.38 5.39
C THR A 54 -4.37 17.89 5.24
N LEU A 55 -4.20 18.38 4.01
CA LEU A 55 -4.61 19.73 3.65
C LEU A 55 -6.13 19.74 3.74
N SER A 56 -6.63 20.06 4.93
CA SER A 56 -7.97 20.60 5.13
C SER A 56 -8.08 21.87 4.29
N GLN A 57 -8.49 21.74 3.02
CA GLN A 57 -9.00 22.89 2.29
C GLN A 57 -10.45 23.09 2.74
N SER A 58 -10.55 23.84 3.84
CA SER A 58 -11.76 24.50 4.28
C SER A 58 -12.37 25.29 3.12
N ALA A 59 -13.69 25.20 3.01
CA ALA A 59 -14.50 25.99 2.11
C ALA A 59 -14.17 27.48 2.19
N THR A 60 -13.82 28.08 1.06
CA THR A 60 -13.99 29.52 0.85
C THR A 60 -14.94 29.69 -0.31
N THR A 61 -16.20 29.94 0.03
CA THR A 61 -17.17 30.63 -0.81
C THR A 61 -16.59 31.97 -1.26
N GLU A 62 -15.93 32.00 -2.42
CA GLU A 62 -15.75 33.25 -3.15
C GLU A 62 -17.07 33.58 -3.84
N ARG A 63 -17.79 34.51 -3.21
CA ARG A 63 -18.96 35.19 -3.76
C ARG A 63 -18.48 36.04 -4.95
N LEU A 64 -18.43 35.41 -6.13
CA LEU A 64 -18.33 36.11 -7.40
C LEU A 64 -19.65 36.87 -7.60
N ASP A 65 -19.59 38.17 -7.34
CA ASP A 65 -20.51 39.16 -7.89
C ASP A 65 -20.37 39.13 -9.42
N ILE A 66 -21.11 38.25 -10.08
CA ILE A 66 -21.25 38.25 -11.53
C ILE A 66 -22.73 38.50 -11.79
N GLY A 67 -22.96 39.66 -12.41
CA GLY A 67 -24.25 40.19 -12.76
C GLY A 67 -25.16 39.17 -13.44
N ALA A 68 -26.46 39.45 -13.28
CA ALA A 68 -27.55 38.75 -13.89
C ALA A 68 -27.32 38.48 -15.39
N ASP A 69 -27.87 37.35 -15.84
CA ASP A 69 -28.10 36.93 -17.23
C ASP A 69 -27.11 35.88 -17.80
N ALA A 70 -27.42 34.60 -17.58
CA ALA A 70 -27.39 33.58 -18.63
C ALA A 70 -27.90 32.24 -18.07
N ASN A 71 -29.23 32.07 -18.07
CA ASN A 71 -29.86 30.76 -17.98
C ASN A 71 -29.66 30.01 -19.32
N GLY A 72 -28.57 29.25 -19.45
CA GLY A 72 -28.37 28.30 -20.55
C GLY A 72 -28.72 26.88 -20.09
N PRO A 73 -29.66 26.16 -20.74
CA PRO A 73 -30.05 24.83 -20.30
C PRO A 73 -28.90 23.84 -20.47
N SER A 74 -28.77 22.95 -19.49
CA SER A 74 -27.75 21.90 -19.38
C SER A 74 -27.53 21.13 -20.68
N LEU A 75 -26.28 21.10 -21.15
CA LEU A 75 -25.83 20.27 -22.27
C LEU A 75 -25.49 18.86 -21.75
N LEU A 76 -26.52 18.16 -21.25
CA LEU A 76 -26.53 16.70 -21.17
C LEU A 76 -27.40 16.20 -22.33
N ASP A 77 -26.78 15.91 -23.46
CA ASP A 77 -27.30 14.94 -24.44
C ASP A 77 -26.14 14.40 -25.29
N PHE A 78 -26.09 13.07 -25.41
CA PHE A 78 -25.13 12.16 -26.07
C PHE A 78 -24.05 11.50 -25.20
#